data_AF-A0A835LX19-F1
#
_entry.id   AF-A0A835LX19-F1
#
_cell.length_a   1.000
_cell.length_b   1.000
_cell.length_c   1.000
_cell.angle_alpha   90.00
_cell.angle_beta   90.00
_cell.angle_gamma   90.00
#
_symmetry.space_group_name_H-M   'P 1'
#
loop_
_entity.id
_entity.type
_entity.pdbx_description
1 polymer ?
#
loop_
_entity_poly.entity_id
_entity_poly.type
_entity_poly.pdbx_seq_one_letter_code
_entity_poly.pdbx_strand_id
1 'polypeptide(L)'
;MLVDSFGRLHTYLRISLTEVAISDANTVCTPNPSLLSGVDKIRLTGGEPTIRRDICLQLSNLKGLETLAITTNGITHAKKLPKLKRRKGHERVLESINAAAELGYNPVKVNCVVMCGFNDDEICDFVELTCEKPINVRFIEFMPFDGNVWNVKKLVPYSGMLDRVVKQFNNLNRLQDHPTDTAKNFKVDGFVVTVSFITSMTEHFCAGCNRLQLLADWNLKVGLFGPSDVSLRDPIRSGVDDLRLTEIIGAAIKRKKVAHAGMFDIAKTTNRPMIHVGG
;
A
#
# COMPACT_ATOMS: atom_id res chain seq x y z
N MET A 1 16.57 -16.55 6.19
CA MET A 1 15.86 -16.08 4.98
C MET A 1 14.36 -16.04 5.26
N LEU A 2 13.67 -14.99 4.82
CA LEU A 2 12.24 -14.79 5.05
C LEU A 2 11.43 -15.51 3.97
N VAL A 3 11.31 -16.84 4.06
CA VAL A 3 10.60 -17.68 3.08
C VAL A 3 9.38 -18.32 3.74
N ASP A 4 8.24 -18.31 3.07
CA ASP A 4 7.03 -18.99 3.56
C ASP A 4 6.91 -20.45 3.12
N SER A 5 5.86 -21.12 3.59
CA SER A 5 5.57 -22.52 3.30
C SER A 5 5.27 -22.82 1.82
N PHE A 6 5.17 -21.79 0.97
CA PHE A 6 4.91 -21.88 -0.46
C PHE A 6 6.14 -21.48 -1.29
N GLY A 7 7.30 -21.25 -0.66
CA GLY A 7 8.54 -20.89 -1.35
C GLY A 7 8.63 -19.42 -1.77
N ARG A 8 7.71 -18.55 -1.33
CA ARG A 8 7.80 -17.12 -1.62
C ARG A 8 8.82 -16.46 -0.70
N LEU A 9 9.81 -15.79 -1.28
CA LEU A 9 10.76 -14.96 -0.56
C LEU A 9 10.14 -13.58 -0.28
N HIS A 10 10.17 -13.15 0.97
CA HIS A 10 9.59 -11.88 1.42
C HIS A 10 10.67 -10.82 1.57
N THR A 11 10.75 -9.90 0.61
CA THR A 11 11.74 -8.81 0.58
C THR A 11 11.13 -7.42 0.76
N TYR A 12 9.80 -7.32 0.84
CA TYR A 12 9.11 -6.04 0.94
C TYR A 12 8.40 -5.91 2.30
N LEU A 13 8.90 -4.98 3.13
CA LEU A 13 8.28 -4.61 4.40
C LEU A 13 7.51 -3.29 4.30
N ARG A 14 6.24 -3.29 4.71
CA ARG A 14 5.46 -2.08 4.95
C ARG A 14 5.45 -1.81 6.45
N ILE A 15 5.77 -0.59 6.85
CA ILE A 15 5.80 -0.17 8.26
C ILE A 15 4.73 0.90 8.46
N SER A 16 3.84 0.67 9.41
CA SER A 16 2.84 1.65 9.85
C SER A 16 3.41 2.42 11.04
N LEU A 17 3.60 3.73 10.88
CA LEU A 17 4.27 4.55 11.90
C LEU A 17 3.33 5.03 12.99
N THR A 18 2.04 5.11 12.69
CA THR A 18 1.00 5.56 13.59
C THR A 18 -0.34 4.95 13.18
N GLU A 19 -1.23 4.72 14.15
CA GLU A 19 -2.64 4.40 13.90
C GLU A 19 -3.47 5.67 13.70
N VAL A 20 -2.95 6.83 14.12
CA VAL A 20 -3.69 8.09 14.17
C VAL A 20 -3.39 8.90 12.93
N ALA A 21 -4.43 9.42 12.29
CA ALA A 21 -4.26 10.39 11.20
C ALA A 21 -3.60 11.70 11.70
N ILE A 22 -3.69 12.03 13.01
CA ILE A 22 -3.10 13.22 13.64
C ILE A 22 -2.86 12.99 15.16
N SER A 23 -1.64 13.30 15.63
CA SER A 23 -1.21 13.67 17.00
C SER A 23 -1.51 12.76 18.19
N ASP A 24 -0.78 11.64 18.35
CA ASP A 24 -0.25 11.24 19.66
C ASP A 24 0.90 10.25 19.46
N ALA A 25 2.13 10.71 19.69
CA ALA A 25 3.37 10.05 19.29
C ALA A 25 4.10 9.45 20.50
N ASN A 26 3.53 8.44 21.17
CA ASN A 26 4.19 7.84 22.36
C ASN A 26 4.39 6.31 22.31
N THR A 27 4.29 5.68 21.14
CA THR A 27 4.80 4.30 20.99
C THR A 27 5.35 4.13 19.58
N VAL A 28 6.67 4.21 19.44
CA VAL A 28 7.32 4.29 18.14
C VAL A 28 7.90 2.94 17.79
N CYS A 29 7.43 2.35 16.68
CA CYS A 29 8.07 1.18 16.10
C CYS A 29 9.31 1.56 15.28
N THR A 30 10.48 1.52 15.91
CA THR A 30 11.76 1.43 15.18
C THR A 30 12.08 -0.06 15.02
N PRO A 31 12.02 -0.62 13.80
CA PRO A 31 12.30 -2.04 13.60
C PRO A 31 13.75 -2.32 14.02
N ASN A 32 13.96 -3.38 14.81
CA ASN A 32 15.30 -3.88 15.10
C ASN A 32 15.99 -4.23 13.75
N PRO A 33 17.25 -3.82 13.49
CA PRO A 33 17.98 -4.17 12.27
C PRO A 33 17.90 -5.66 11.88
N SER A 34 17.78 -6.56 12.85
CA SER A 34 17.66 -7.99 12.64
C SER A 34 16.34 -8.39 11.96
N LEU A 35 15.23 -7.65 12.19
CA LEU A 35 13.96 -7.78 11.46
C LEU A 35 14.09 -7.41 9.97
N LEU A 36 15.09 -6.61 9.62
CA LEU A 36 15.26 -6.01 8.30
C LEU A 36 16.25 -6.82 7.44
N SER A 37 16.85 -7.86 7.99
CA SER A 37 17.77 -8.72 7.25
C SER A 37 17.05 -9.47 6.11
N GLY A 38 17.42 -9.13 4.87
CA GLY A 38 16.80 -9.69 3.66
C GLY A 38 15.63 -8.89 3.09
N VAL A 39 15.31 -7.73 3.67
CA VAL A 39 14.36 -6.76 3.11
C VAL A 39 15.12 -5.78 2.21
N ASP A 40 14.79 -5.73 0.92
CA ASP A 40 15.35 -4.79 -0.06
C ASP A 40 14.46 -3.55 -0.23
N LYS A 41 13.21 -3.61 0.23
CA LYS A 41 12.21 -2.57 0.03
C LYS A 41 11.41 -2.29 1.28
N ILE A 42 11.39 -1.03 1.68
CA ILE A 42 10.58 -0.54 2.79
C ILE A 42 9.57 0.50 2.29
N ARG A 43 8.32 0.38 2.72
CA ARG A 43 7.30 1.42 2.54
C ARG A 43 6.76 1.91 3.87
N LEU A 44 6.88 3.20 4.10
CA LEU A 44 6.35 3.90 5.27
C LEU A 44 4.91 4.33 5.03
N THR A 45 4.03 4.00 5.97
CA THR A 45 2.59 4.22 5.91
C THR A 45 2.00 4.42 7.30
N GLY A 46 0.69 4.21 7.48
CA GLY A 46 -0.02 4.34 8.75
C GLY A 46 -0.41 5.78 9.04
N GLY A 47 -1.70 6.00 9.33
CA GLY A 47 -2.28 7.32 9.53
C GLY A 47 -1.74 8.33 8.52
N GLU A 48 -0.86 9.22 8.99
CA GLU A 48 -0.07 10.09 8.14
C GLU A 48 1.44 10.00 8.48
N PRO A 49 2.26 9.32 7.64
CA PRO A 49 3.66 9.04 7.98
C PRO A 49 4.55 10.29 8.01
N THR A 50 4.18 11.38 7.34
CA THR A 50 4.96 12.63 7.32
C THR A 50 5.01 13.36 8.68
N ILE A 51 4.21 12.90 9.65
CA ILE A 51 4.32 13.31 11.05
C ILE A 51 5.70 12.91 11.63
N ARG A 52 6.34 11.86 11.10
CA ARG A 52 7.62 11.33 11.57
C ARG A 52 8.72 11.45 10.52
N ARG A 53 9.30 12.65 10.45
CA ARG A 53 10.33 13.01 9.45
C ARG A 53 11.70 12.36 9.72
N ASP A 54 11.98 12.00 10.97
CA ASP A 54 13.23 11.42 11.44
C ASP A 54 13.46 10.00 10.92
N ILE A 55 12.39 9.21 10.76
CA ILE A 55 12.52 7.79 10.47
C ILE A 55 13.03 7.51 9.05
N CYS A 56 12.73 8.38 8.08
CA CYS A 56 13.24 8.24 6.72
C CYS A 56 14.77 8.25 6.69
N LEU A 57 15.38 9.17 7.44
CA LEU A 57 16.85 9.31 7.55
C LEU A 57 17.48 8.14 8.30
N GLN A 58 16.79 7.60 9.32
CA GLN A 58 17.27 6.42 10.03
C GLN A 58 17.28 5.18 9.14
N LEU A 59 16.22 4.99 8.35
CA LEU A 59 16.07 3.82 7.49
C LEU A 59 16.90 3.91 6.21
N SER A 60 17.19 5.12 5.70
CA SER A 60 17.98 5.28 4.47
C SER A 60 19.41 4.76 4.59
N ASN A 61 19.94 4.62 5.81
CA ASN A 61 21.29 4.11 6.05
C ASN A 61 21.34 2.58 6.26
N LEU A 62 20.21 1.88 6.09
CA LEU A 62 20.16 0.43 6.21
C LEU A 62 20.88 -0.24 5.05
N LYS A 63 21.93 -1.00 5.38
CA LYS A 63 22.69 -1.77 4.39
C LYS A 63 21.79 -2.82 3.73
N GLY A 64 21.77 -2.83 2.40
CA GLY A 64 20.96 -3.74 1.59
C GLY A 64 19.55 -3.24 1.25
N LEU A 65 19.14 -2.06 1.76
CA LEU A 65 17.91 -1.41 1.36
C LEU A 65 18.10 -0.72 -0.01
N GLU A 66 17.36 -1.17 -1.01
CA GLU A 66 17.40 -0.60 -2.36
C GLU A 66 16.30 0.45 -2.56
N THR A 67 15.14 0.26 -1.93
CA THR A 67 13.98 1.14 -2.11
C THR A 67 13.38 1.55 -0.78
N LEU A 68 13.33 2.86 -0.52
CA LEU A 68 12.53 3.47 0.54
C LEU A 68 11.39 4.29 -0.08
N ALA A 69 10.15 3.96 0.26
CA ALA A 69 8.96 4.64 -0.26
C ALA A 69 8.05 5.13 0.87
N ILE A 70 7.18 6.10 0.57
CA ILE A 70 6.16 6.60 1.49
C ILE A 70 4.78 6.57 0.81
N THR A 71 3.72 6.31 1.57
CA THR A 71 2.33 6.56 1.16
C THR A 71 1.73 7.59 2.11
N THR A 72 1.36 8.75 1.59
CA THR A 72 0.74 9.86 2.34
C THR A 72 -0.59 10.22 1.69
N ASN A 73 -1.50 10.82 2.46
CA ASN A 73 -2.70 11.43 1.91
C ASN A 73 -2.41 12.75 1.16
N GLY A 74 -1.18 13.27 1.24
CA GLY A 74 -0.75 14.50 0.56
C GLY A 74 -1.25 15.79 1.24
N ILE A 75 -1.92 15.72 2.38
CA ILE A 75 -2.55 16.89 3.02
C ILE A 75 -1.56 17.58 3.99
N THR A 76 -0.78 16.82 4.76
CA THR A 76 0.17 17.35 5.76
C THR A 76 1.35 18.11 5.19
N HIS A 77 1.70 17.90 3.91
CA HIS A 77 2.76 18.66 3.23
C HIS A 77 2.47 20.17 3.20
N ALA A 78 1.19 20.58 3.27
CA ALA A 78 0.79 21.99 3.33
C ALA A 78 0.51 22.52 4.77
N LYS A 79 1.09 21.90 5.81
CA LYS A 79 1.13 22.37 7.22
C LYS A 79 -0.23 22.43 7.96
N LYS A 80 -0.55 21.38 8.73
CA LYS A 80 -1.50 21.32 9.87
C LYS A 80 -3.01 21.54 9.57
N LEU A 81 -3.81 20.49 9.80
CA LEU A 81 -5.27 20.42 9.63
C LEU A 81 -6.02 21.10 10.78
N PRO A 82 -7.11 21.82 10.48
CA PRO A 82 -8.35 21.59 11.22
C PRO A 82 -9.58 21.63 10.30
N LYS A 83 -10.37 20.55 10.34
CA LYS A 83 -11.69 20.36 9.70
C LYS A 83 -11.67 19.81 8.27
N LEU A 84 -11.53 18.48 8.20
CA LEU A 84 -11.92 17.62 7.07
C LEU A 84 -13.44 17.60 6.87
N LYS A 85 -14.05 18.78 6.71
CA LYS A 85 -15.43 18.97 6.26
C LYS A 85 -15.47 20.24 5.41
N ARG A 86 -15.42 20.05 4.08
CA ARG A 86 -15.81 21.00 3.01
C ARG A 86 -14.78 22.09 2.62
N ARG A 87 -14.14 21.87 1.46
CA ARG A 87 -13.45 22.83 0.55
C ARG A 87 -12.02 23.26 0.97
N LYS A 88 -11.03 22.96 0.09
CA LYS A 88 -9.55 23.22 0.12
C LYS A 88 -8.59 22.02 0.32
N GLY A 89 -9.07 20.78 0.37
CA GLY A 89 -8.19 19.59 0.44
C GLY A 89 -7.61 19.17 -0.91
N HIS A 90 -8.40 19.27 -1.98
CA HIS A 90 -8.04 18.82 -3.33
C HIS A 90 -6.88 19.63 -3.92
N GLU A 91 -6.94 20.96 -3.87
CA GLU A 91 -5.85 21.85 -4.33
C GLU A 91 -4.52 21.49 -3.67
N ARG A 92 -4.51 21.27 -2.35
CA ARG A 92 -3.30 20.89 -1.60
C ARG A 92 -2.73 19.53 -1.99
N VAL A 93 -3.60 18.57 -2.30
CA VAL A 93 -3.17 17.25 -2.78
C VAL A 93 -2.54 17.39 -4.17
N LEU A 94 -3.15 18.17 -5.07
CA LEU A 94 -2.58 18.46 -6.38
C LEU A 94 -1.24 19.21 -6.29
N GLU A 95 -1.16 20.24 -5.43
CA GLU A 95 0.10 20.95 -5.13
C GLU A 95 1.18 19.98 -4.64
N SER A 96 0.83 19.03 -3.77
CA SER A 96 1.78 18.05 -3.23
C SER A 96 2.24 17.05 -4.30
N ILE A 97 1.35 16.64 -5.20
CA ILE A 97 1.69 15.78 -6.34
C ILE A 97 2.65 16.52 -7.29
N ASN A 98 2.34 17.78 -7.63
CA ASN A 98 3.19 18.60 -8.49
C ASN A 98 4.56 18.85 -7.85
N ALA A 99 4.59 19.20 -6.56
CA ALA A 99 5.85 19.39 -5.82
C ALA A 99 6.69 18.11 -5.78
N ALA A 100 6.07 16.93 -5.63
CA ALA A 100 6.79 15.67 -5.72
C ALA A 100 7.37 15.45 -7.13
N ALA A 101 6.60 15.72 -8.18
CA ALA A 101 7.08 15.63 -9.55
C ALA A 101 8.27 16.58 -9.82
N GLU A 102 8.17 17.84 -9.36
CA GLU A 102 9.23 18.86 -9.48
C GLU A 102 10.52 18.49 -8.73
N LEU A 103 10.40 17.80 -7.60
CA LEU A 103 11.53 17.25 -6.84
C LEU A 103 12.16 16.00 -7.50
N GLY A 104 11.69 15.61 -8.68
CA GLY A 104 12.25 14.51 -9.47
C GLY A 104 11.69 13.12 -9.16
N TYR A 105 10.60 13.02 -8.38
CA TYR A 105 9.93 11.73 -8.21
C TYR A 105 9.24 11.33 -9.52
N ASN A 106 9.81 10.37 -10.23
CA ASN A 106 9.32 9.95 -11.53
C ASN A 106 9.13 8.42 -11.61
N PRO A 107 7.89 7.90 -11.70
CA PRO A 107 6.63 8.65 -11.61
C PRO A 107 6.15 8.82 -10.15
N VAL A 108 5.40 9.90 -9.89
CA VAL A 108 4.58 10.03 -8.69
C VAL A 108 3.39 9.08 -8.81
N LYS A 109 3.21 8.18 -7.84
CA LYS A 109 2.15 7.17 -7.88
C LYS A 109 0.91 7.65 -7.13
N VAL A 110 -0.21 7.77 -7.84
CA VAL A 110 -1.51 8.15 -7.29
C VAL A 110 -2.41 6.93 -7.24
N ASN A 111 -2.88 6.55 -6.04
CA ASN A 111 -3.80 5.43 -5.88
C ASN A 111 -5.24 5.94 -5.88
N CYS A 112 -6.09 5.38 -6.74
CA CYS A 112 -7.50 5.70 -6.84
C CYS A 112 -8.32 4.43 -6.61
N VAL A 113 -9.09 4.38 -5.52
CA VAL A 113 -10.07 3.30 -5.31
C VAL A 113 -11.30 3.63 -6.13
N VAL A 114 -11.66 2.75 -7.06
CA VAL A 114 -12.77 2.96 -7.99
C VAL A 114 -14.05 2.36 -7.43
N MET A 115 -15.11 3.15 -7.39
CA MET A 115 -16.41 2.79 -6.84
C MET A 115 -17.52 3.14 -7.84
N CYS A 116 -18.38 2.15 -8.13
CA CYS A 116 -19.50 2.30 -9.04
C CYS A 116 -20.51 3.34 -8.53
N GLY A 117 -20.92 4.25 -9.42
CA GLY A 117 -21.83 5.36 -9.14
C GLY A 117 -21.21 6.46 -8.28
N PHE A 118 -19.88 6.52 -8.20
CA PHE A 118 -19.18 7.54 -7.40
C PHE A 118 -18.07 8.24 -8.16
N ASN A 119 -17.12 7.48 -8.73
CA ASN A 119 -15.97 8.02 -9.47
C ASN A 119 -15.55 7.12 -10.65
N ASP A 120 -16.40 6.18 -11.05
CA ASP A 120 -16.10 5.26 -12.15
C ASP A 120 -16.23 5.91 -13.53
N ASP A 121 -16.89 7.05 -13.61
CA ASP A 121 -16.95 7.95 -14.77
C ASP A 121 -15.64 8.73 -14.97
N GLU A 122 -14.88 9.01 -13.90
CA GLU A 122 -13.61 9.76 -13.95
C GLU A 122 -12.40 8.93 -14.43
N ILE A 123 -12.57 7.62 -14.69
CA ILE A 123 -11.45 6.71 -15.00
C ILE A 123 -10.61 7.22 -16.17
N CYS A 124 -11.25 7.65 -17.26
CA CYS A 124 -10.53 8.10 -18.44
C CYS A 124 -9.85 9.47 -18.26
N ASP A 125 -10.44 10.36 -17.45
CA ASP A 125 -9.82 11.64 -17.09
C ASP A 125 -8.51 11.39 -16.32
N PHE A 126 -8.52 10.41 -15.40
CA PHE A 126 -7.31 9.98 -14.70
C PHE A 126 -6.26 9.34 -15.62
N VAL A 127 -6.67 8.65 -16.69
CA VAL A 127 -5.73 8.13 -17.70
C VAL A 127 -5.10 9.28 -18.47
N GLU A 128 -5.89 10.27 -18.88
CA GLU A 128 -5.40 11.44 -19.61
C GLU A 128 -4.37 12.25 -18.81
N LEU A 129 -4.47 12.28 -17.48
CA LEU A 129 -3.43 12.88 -16.62
C LEU A 129 -2.04 12.27 -16.82
N THR A 130 -1.94 11.00 -17.26
CA THR A 130 -0.64 10.34 -17.51
C THR A 130 -0.05 10.65 -18.88
N CYS A 131 -0.77 11.43 -19.72
CA CYS A 131 -0.32 11.87 -21.03
C CYS A 131 0.92 12.77 -20.91
N GLU A 132 0.84 13.83 -20.11
CA GLU A 132 1.90 14.85 -20.02
C GLU A 132 2.61 14.86 -18.67
N LYS A 133 1.93 14.43 -17.59
CA LYS A 133 2.47 14.53 -16.24
C LYS A 133 3.23 13.26 -15.87
N PRO A 134 4.32 13.36 -15.07
CA PRO A 134 5.05 12.20 -14.56
C PRO A 134 4.28 11.50 -13.43
N ILE A 135 3.00 11.21 -13.65
CA ILE A 135 2.07 10.66 -12.67
C ILE A 135 1.61 9.29 -13.17
N ASN A 136 1.79 8.27 -12.34
CA ASN A 136 1.25 6.94 -12.56
C ASN A 136 -0.02 6.79 -11.73
N VAL A 137 -1.18 6.80 -12.38
CA VAL A 137 -2.46 6.52 -11.70
C VAL A 137 -2.65 5.02 -11.56
N ARG A 138 -3.07 4.58 -10.38
CA ARG A 138 -3.28 3.19 -9.99
C ARG A 138 -4.71 2.98 -9.57
N PHE A 139 -5.52 2.40 -10.44
CA PHE A 139 -6.89 2.03 -10.12
C PHE A 139 -6.92 0.79 -9.24
N ILE A 140 -7.63 0.86 -8.11
CA ILE A 140 -7.71 -0.18 -7.11
C ILE A 140 -9.16 -0.59 -6.97
N GLU A 141 -9.41 -1.91 -7.01
CA GLU A 141 -10.74 -2.44 -6.74
C GLU A 141 -11.18 -2.17 -5.30
N PHE A 142 -12.48 -1.86 -5.14
CA PHE A 142 -13.06 -1.60 -3.82
C PHE A 142 -13.16 -2.88 -2.97
N MET A 143 -12.39 -2.91 -1.88
CA MET A 143 -12.21 -4.08 -1.02
C MET A 143 -13.08 -4.03 0.25
N PRO A 144 -13.51 -5.18 0.78
CA PRO A 144 -14.25 -5.25 2.05
C PRO A 144 -13.33 -5.08 3.25
N PHE A 145 -13.37 -3.91 3.90
CA PHE A 145 -12.68 -3.64 5.16
C PHE A 145 -13.67 -3.27 6.25
N ASP A 146 -13.31 -3.56 7.49
CA ASP A 146 -14.11 -3.15 8.64
C ASP A 146 -14.24 -1.62 8.66
N GLY A 147 -15.49 -1.16 8.74
CA GLY A 147 -15.85 0.26 8.75
C GLY A 147 -16.15 0.88 7.38
N ASN A 148 -15.95 0.20 6.23
CA ASN A 148 -16.08 0.84 4.92
C ASN A 148 -17.41 0.59 4.15
N VAL A 149 -18.48 0.13 4.81
CA VAL A 149 -19.83 -0.14 4.22
C VAL A 149 -19.72 -0.81 2.83
N TRP A 150 -18.93 -1.88 2.77
CA TRP A 150 -18.66 -2.57 1.52
C TRP A 150 -19.93 -3.17 0.93
N ASN A 151 -20.03 -3.09 -0.41
CA ASN A 151 -21.13 -3.67 -1.16
C ASN A 151 -20.60 -4.08 -2.54
N VAL A 152 -20.88 -5.32 -2.95
CA VAL A 152 -20.48 -5.84 -4.27
C VAL A 152 -21.01 -4.98 -5.43
N LYS A 153 -22.17 -4.32 -5.28
CA LYS A 153 -22.72 -3.40 -6.30
C LYS A 153 -21.86 -2.15 -6.51
N LYS A 154 -21.00 -1.80 -5.54
CA LYS A 154 -20.04 -0.68 -5.64
C LYS A 154 -18.70 -1.11 -6.23
N LEU A 155 -18.44 -2.41 -6.36
CA LEU A 155 -17.22 -2.91 -6.98
C LEU A 155 -17.27 -2.63 -8.49
N VAL A 156 -16.24 -2.00 -9.02
CA VAL A 156 -15.95 -1.99 -10.46
C VAL A 156 -14.85 -3.02 -10.71
N PRO A 157 -15.15 -4.15 -11.38
CA PRO A 157 -14.16 -5.17 -11.71
C PRO A 157 -13.04 -4.60 -12.57
N TYR A 158 -11.86 -5.22 -12.48
CA TYR A 158 -10.73 -4.96 -13.37
C TYR A 158 -11.11 -4.92 -14.84
N SER A 159 -11.83 -5.93 -15.33
CA SER A 159 -12.29 -5.99 -16.72
C SER A 159 -13.17 -4.78 -17.06
N GLY A 160 -14.09 -4.40 -16.17
CA GLY A 160 -14.95 -3.24 -16.37
C GLY A 160 -14.18 -1.90 -16.39
N MET A 161 -13.13 -1.75 -15.58
CA MET A 161 -12.27 -0.58 -15.64
C MET A 161 -11.45 -0.56 -16.94
N LEU A 162 -10.86 -1.70 -17.31
CA LEU A 162 -10.06 -1.83 -18.53
C LEU A 162 -10.90 -1.57 -19.80
N ASP A 163 -12.11 -2.12 -19.87
CA ASP A 163 -13.03 -1.95 -21.00
C ASP A 163 -13.38 -0.48 -21.22
N ARG A 164 -13.52 0.32 -20.14
CA ARG A 164 -13.76 1.76 -20.25
C ARG A 164 -12.57 2.48 -20.87
N VAL A 165 -11.36 2.15 -20.41
CA VAL A 165 -10.12 2.74 -20.94
C VAL A 165 -9.93 2.36 -22.41
N VAL A 166 -10.08 1.08 -22.77
CA VAL A 166 -9.88 0.61 -24.14
C VAL A 166 -10.89 1.22 -25.12
N LYS A 167 -12.12 1.51 -24.69
CA LYS A 167 -13.12 2.19 -25.53
C LYS A 167 -12.74 3.62 -25.91
N GLN A 168 -11.95 4.30 -25.08
CA GLN A 168 -11.51 5.67 -25.32
C GLN A 168 -10.10 5.75 -25.89
N PHE A 169 -9.22 4.83 -25.51
CA PHE A 169 -7.82 4.78 -25.89
C PHE A 169 -7.52 3.47 -26.64
N ASN A 170 -7.57 3.53 -27.97
CA ASN A 170 -7.44 2.36 -28.86
C ASN A 170 -6.01 1.77 -28.94
N ASN A 171 -5.03 2.42 -28.31
CA ASN A 171 -3.59 2.13 -28.35
C ASN A 171 -3.04 1.83 -26.94
N LEU A 172 -3.82 1.14 -26.11
CA LEU A 172 -3.43 0.74 -24.77
C LEU A 172 -2.68 -0.61 -24.78
N ASN A 173 -1.40 -0.58 -24.45
CA ASN A 173 -0.51 -1.74 -24.48
C ASN A 173 -0.23 -2.29 -23.07
N ARG A 174 -0.39 -3.59 -22.87
CA ARG A 174 0.01 -4.26 -21.62
C ARG A 174 1.52 -4.39 -21.54
N LEU A 175 2.11 -4.00 -20.41
CA LEU A 175 3.52 -4.19 -20.13
C LEU A 175 3.78 -5.47 -19.34
N GLN A 176 5.02 -5.96 -19.43
CA GLN A 176 5.49 -7.05 -18.61
C GLN A 176 5.88 -6.54 -17.23
N ASP A 177 5.23 -7.09 -16.20
CA ASP A 177 5.42 -6.71 -14.80
C ASP A 177 6.36 -7.70 -14.10
N HIS A 178 6.99 -7.26 -13.00
CA HIS A 178 7.75 -8.18 -12.16
C HIS A 178 6.79 -9.21 -11.49
N PRO A 179 7.18 -10.48 -11.29
CA PRO A 179 6.29 -11.49 -10.71
C PRO A 179 5.72 -11.15 -9.32
N THR A 180 6.40 -10.27 -8.58
CA THR A 180 5.96 -9.81 -7.24
C THR A 180 5.18 -8.49 -7.28
N ASP A 181 5.02 -7.87 -8.46
CA ASP A 181 4.25 -6.66 -8.59
C ASP A 181 2.75 -6.92 -8.42
N THR A 182 2.10 -6.00 -7.71
CA THR A 182 0.67 -6.08 -7.42
C THR A 182 -0.17 -5.42 -8.50
N ALA A 183 0.45 -4.56 -9.29
CA ALA A 183 -0.22 -3.71 -10.24
C ALA A 183 0.11 -4.23 -11.64
N LYS A 184 -0.92 -4.32 -12.47
CA LYS A 184 -0.84 -4.62 -13.89
C LYS A 184 -0.60 -3.31 -14.62
N ASN A 185 0.56 -3.12 -15.23
CA ASN A 185 0.91 -1.84 -15.87
C ASN A 185 0.55 -1.82 -17.36
N PHE A 186 -0.05 -0.73 -17.81
CA PHE A 186 -0.39 -0.48 -19.19
C PHE A 186 0.16 0.88 -19.63
N LYS A 187 0.43 1.03 -20.92
CA LYS A 187 0.87 2.28 -21.52
C LYS A 187 0.00 2.62 -22.73
N VAL A 188 -0.53 3.83 -22.76
CA VAL A 188 -1.14 4.40 -23.97
C VAL A 188 -0.01 4.94 -24.84
N ASP A 189 0.01 4.63 -26.14
CA ASP A 189 1.06 5.17 -27.01
C ASP A 189 0.99 6.70 -27.08
N GLY A 190 2.17 7.33 -27.03
CA GLY A 190 2.31 8.79 -26.94
C GLY A 190 2.26 9.35 -25.52
N PHE A 191 1.78 8.59 -24.52
CA PHE A 191 1.71 9.08 -23.15
C PHE A 191 3.08 8.94 -22.45
N VAL A 192 3.43 9.93 -21.62
CA VAL A 192 4.71 9.96 -20.89
C VAL A 192 4.81 8.81 -19.89
N VAL A 193 3.73 8.54 -19.14
CA VAL A 193 3.71 7.55 -18.04
C VAL A 193 2.63 6.49 -18.23
N THR A 194 2.85 5.34 -17.60
CA THR A 194 1.92 4.22 -17.53
C THR A 194 0.73 4.49 -16.62
N VAL A 195 -0.36 3.76 -16.85
CA VAL A 195 -1.47 3.58 -15.91
C VAL A 195 -1.44 2.16 -15.35
N SER A 196 -1.92 1.96 -14.13
CA SER A 196 -1.88 0.63 -13.50
C SER A 196 -3.22 0.21 -12.91
N PHE A 197 -3.47 -1.10 -12.89
CA PHE A 197 -4.64 -1.69 -12.26
C PHE A 197 -4.21 -2.65 -11.14
N ILE A 198 -4.75 -2.46 -9.94
CA ILE A 198 -4.55 -3.32 -8.77
C ILE A 198 -5.82 -4.13 -8.56
N THR A 199 -5.76 -5.38 -9.01
CA THR A 199 -6.90 -6.31 -9.11
C THR A 199 -7.07 -7.13 -7.84
N SER A 200 -7.25 -6.46 -6.71
CA SER A 200 -7.20 -7.06 -5.38
C SER A 200 -8.29 -8.09 -5.09
N MET A 201 -9.39 -8.10 -5.84
CA MET A 201 -10.56 -8.93 -5.58
C MET A 201 -10.85 -9.89 -6.73
N THR A 202 -10.89 -9.40 -7.97
CA THR A 202 -11.32 -10.22 -9.13
C THR A 202 -10.22 -11.11 -9.69
N GLU A 203 -8.98 -10.62 -9.70
CA GLU A 203 -7.81 -11.33 -10.20
C GLU A 203 -6.62 -11.11 -9.26
N HIS A 204 -6.68 -11.69 -8.05
CA HIS A 204 -5.72 -11.41 -6.98
C HIS A 204 -4.26 -11.79 -7.33
N PHE A 205 -3.30 -11.09 -6.73
CA PHE A 205 -1.85 -11.27 -6.94
C PHE A 205 -1.14 -12.02 -5.80
N CYS A 206 -1.86 -12.84 -5.02
CA CYS A 206 -1.29 -13.46 -3.82
C CYS A 206 -0.15 -14.45 -4.12
N ALA A 207 -0.15 -15.09 -5.29
CA ALA A 207 0.87 -16.07 -5.68
C ALA A 207 2.29 -15.48 -5.70
N GLY A 208 2.46 -14.22 -6.12
CA GLY A 208 3.75 -13.51 -6.13
C GLY A 208 4.00 -12.64 -4.91
N CYS A 209 3.13 -12.66 -3.88
CA CYS A 209 3.17 -11.68 -2.81
C CYS A 209 4.36 -11.89 -1.86
N ASN A 210 5.34 -10.99 -1.92
CA ASN A 210 6.53 -10.92 -1.07
C ASN A 210 6.41 -9.93 0.11
N ARG A 211 5.19 -9.51 0.45
CA ARG A 211 4.93 -8.41 1.39
C ARG A 211 4.67 -8.88 2.82
N LEU A 212 5.27 -8.15 3.76
CA LEU A 212 5.01 -8.20 5.20
C LEU A 212 4.61 -6.81 5.70
N GLN A 213 3.86 -6.75 6.80
CA GLN A 213 3.37 -5.51 7.39
C GLN A 213 3.70 -5.46 8.88
N LEU A 214 4.49 -4.48 9.30
CA LEU A 214 4.68 -4.13 10.69
C LEU A 214 3.70 -3.02 11.04
N LEU A 215 2.78 -3.31 11.96
CA LEU A 215 1.73 -2.41 12.38
C LEU A 215 2.23 -1.44 13.45
N ALA A 216 1.51 -0.34 13.66
CA ALA A 216 1.93 0.70 14.61
C ALA A 216 1.85 0.24 16.08
N ASP A 217 1.00 -0.74 16.37
CA ASP A 217 0.92 -1.44 17.65
C ASP A 217 1.97 -2.56 17.84
N TRP A 218 2.96 -2.64 16.92
CA TRP A 218 4.04 -3.63 16.88
C TRP A 218 3.60 -5.07 16.58
N ASN A 219 2.41 -5.25 16.00
CA ASN A 219 2.03 -6.55 15.46
C ASN A 219 2.58 -6.75 14.05
N LEU A 220 3.08 -7.96 13.77
CA LEU A 220 3.46 -8.41 12.44
C LEU A 220 2.27 -9.08 11.75
N LYS A 221 1.91 -8.56 10.57
CA LYS A 221 0.86 -9.09 9.72
C LYS A 221 1.46 -9.60 8.40
N VAL A 222 1.16 -10.86 8.07
CA VAL A 222 1.73 -11.52 6.88
C VAL A 222 0.82 -11.50 5.66
N GLY A 223 -0.45 -11.13 5.83
CA GLY A 223 -1.43 -10.92 4.76
C GLY A 223 -2.26 -9.67 5.05
N LEU A 224 -2.83 -9.03 4.04
CA LEU A 224 -3.65 -7.84 4.24
C LEU A 224 -4.96 -8.19 4.97
N PHE A 225 -5.58 -9.31 4.60
CA PHE A 225 -6.78 -9.86 5.23
C PHE A 225 -6.46 -11.05 6.13
N GLY A 226 -7.33 -11.27 7.11
CA GLY A 226 -7.25 -12.36 8.06
C GLY A 226 -7.04 -11.86 9.49
N PRO A 227 -7.56 -12.58 10.49
CA PRO A 227 -7.54 -12.12 11.89
C PRO A 227 -6.16 -12.25 12.54
N SER A 228 -5.31 -13.14 12.02
CA SER A 228 -4.03 -13.47 12.65
C SER A 228 -2.96 -12.41 12.38
N ASP A 229 -2.45 -11.83 13.45
CA ASP A 229 -1.19 -11.09 13.52
C ASP A 229 -0.37 -11.60 14.72
N VAL A 230 0.89 -11.19 14.83
CA VAL A 230 1.82 -11.67 15.85
C VAL A 230 2.45 -10.50 16.57
N SER A 231 2.26 -10.41 17.88
CA SER A 231 2.92 -9.37 18.70
C SER A 231 4.43 -9.56 18.67
N LEU A 232 5.14 -8.57 18.15
CA LEU A 232 6.59 -8.44 18.33
C LEU A 232 6.92 -7.54 19.53
N ARG A 233 5.93 -6.81 20.04
CA ARG A 233 6.08 -5.87 21.15
C ARG A 233 6.60 -6.53 22.42
N ASP A 234 5.89 -7.58 22.85
CA ASP A 234 6.12 -8.21 24.15
C ASP A 234 7.44 -8.98 24.17
N PRO A 235 7.79 -9.78 23.13
CA PRO A 235 9.11 -10.38 23.01
C PRO A 235 10.25 -9.36 23.08
N ILE A 236 10.16 -8.28 22.29
CA ILE A 236 11.19 -7.23 22.27
C ILE A 236 11.32 -6.56 23.65
N ARG A 237 10.21 -6.24 24.31
CA ARG A 237 10.21 -5.63 25.66
C ARG A 237 10.74 -6.56 26.74
N SER A 238 10.58 -7.87 26.57
CA SER A 238 11.15 -8.88 27.45
C SER A 238 12.65 -9.11 27.23
N GLY A 239 13.27 -8.42 26.27
CA GLY A 239 14.71 -8.54 25.99
C GLY A 239 15.09 -9.82 25.25
N VAL A 240 14.17 -10.39 24.46
CA VAL A 240 14.44 -11.54 23.60
C VAL A 240 15.58 -11.22 22.62
N ASP A 241 16.50 -12.17 22.46
CA ASP A 241 17.60 -12.05 21.50
C ASP A 241 17.13 -12.11 20.03
N ASP A 242 18.01 -11.71 19.12
CA ASP A 242 17.71 -11.63 17.69
C ASP A 242 17.41 -12.99 17.05
N LEU A 243 18.01 -14.08 17.57
CA LEU A 243 17.80 -15.43 17.06
C LEU A 243 16.36 -15.85 17.33
N ARG A 244 15.90 -15.68 18.57
CA ARG A 244 14.54 -16.02 18.98
C ARG A 244 13.51 -15.07 18.36
N LEU A 245 13.83 -13.79 18.17
CA LEU A 245 12.99 -12.87 17.42
C LEU A 245 12.81 -13.35 15.95
N THR A 246 13.90 -13.81 15.33
CA THR A 246 13.89 -14.38 13.97
C THR A 246 13.02 -15.63 13.89
N GLU A 247 13.04 -16.49 14.91
CA GLU A 247 12.16 -17.67 14.99
C GLU A 247 10.68 -17.29 15.06
N ILE A 248 10.32 -16.29 15.85
CA ILE A 248 8.94 -15.78 15.97
C ILE A 248 8.44 -15.25 14.62
N ILE A 249 9.26 -14.44 13.94
CA ILE A 249 8.95 -13.91 12.60
C ILE A 249 8.84 -15.05 11.59
N GLY A 250 9.79 -15.98 11.58
CA GLY A 250 9.77 -17.14 10.68
C GLY A 250 8.52 -18.00 10.86
N ALA A 251 8.10 -18.25 12.10
CA ALA A 251 6.86 -18.95 12.40
C ALA A 251 5.62 -18.18 11.90
N ALA A 252 5.61 -16.85 12.01
CA ALA A 252 4.54 -16.01 11.47
C ALA A 252 4.47 -16.12 9.94
N ILE A 253 5.60 -16.02 9.25
CA ILE A 253 5.71 -16.09 7.79
C ILE A 253 5.26 -17.47 7.28
N LYS A 254 5.63 -18.56 7.95
CA LYS A 254 5.17 -19.92 7.61
C LYS A 254 3.64 -20.10 7.68
N ARG A 255 2.94 -19.27 8.46
CA ARG A 255 1.46 -19.26 8.52
C ARG A 255 0.81 -18.42 7.43
N LYS A 256 1.58 -17.69 6.61
CA LYS A 256 1.04 -16.90 5.50
C LYS A 256 0.33 -17.83 4.52
N LYS A 257 -0.97 -17.62 4.30
CA LYS A 257 -1.77 -18.41 3.37
C LYS A 257 -1.33 -18.20 1.91
N VAL A 258 -1.65 -19.16 1.05
CA VAL A 258 -1.40 -19.05 -0.40
C VAL A 258 -2.13 -17.84 -1.00
N ALA A 259 -3.38 -17.63 -0.61
CA ALA A 259 -4.21 -16.50 -1.00
C ALA A 259 -5.13 -16.06 0.16
N HIS A 260 -5.69 -14.85 0.06
CA HIS A 260 -6.79 -14.44 0.93
C HIS A 260 -8.07 -15.20 0.57
N ALA A 261 -9.06 -15.18 1.46
CA ALA A 261 -10.38 -15.76 1.19
C ALA A 261 -11.12 -14.97 0.09
N GLY A 262 -12.23 -15.51 -0.41
CA GLY A 262 -13.08 -14.79 -1.36
C GLY A 262 -13.66 -13.51 -0.75
N MET A 263 -13.99 -12.51 -1.56
CA MET A 263 -14.45 -11.20 -1.08
C MET A 263 -15.68 -11.28 -0.14
N PHE A 264 -16.60 -12.21 -0.39
CA PHE A 264 -17.77 -12.41 0.47
C PHE A 264 -17.43 -13.02 1.83
N ASP A 265 -16.39 -13.85 1.91
CA ASP A 265 -15.91 -14.43 3.16
C ASP A 265 -15.10 -13.40 3.95
N ILE A 266 -14.29 -12.60 3.25
CA ILE A 266 -13.59 -11.46 3.86
C ILE A 266 -14.60 -10.50 4.48
N ALA A 267 -15.68 -10.16 3.76
CA ALA A 267 -16.72 -9.25 4.24
C ALA A 267 -17.46 -9.75 5.49
N LYS A 268 -17.46 -11.06 5.76
CA LYS A 268 -18.05 -11.67 6.96
C LYS A 268 -17.06 -11.84 8.10
N THR A 269 -15.76 -11.68 7.83
CA THR A 269 -14.70 -11.89 8.81
C THR A 269 -14.36 -10.56 9.46
N THR A 270 -14.21 -10.54 10.78
CA THR A 270 -13.67 -9.37 11.49
C THR A 270 -12.23 -9.12 11.03
N ASN A 271 -11.99 -7.96 10.42
CA ASN A 271 -10.68 -7.53 9.97
C ASN A 271 -10.29 -6.21 10.63
N ARG A 272 -9.01 -5.86 10.59
CA ARG A 272 -8.61 -4.50 10.99
C ARG A 272 -9.08 -3.50 9.91
N PRO A 273 -9.55 -2.30 10.31
CA PRO A 273 -9.76 -1.21 9.37
C PRO A 273 -8.49 -0.90 8.56
N MET A 274 -8.66 -0.40 7.34
CA MET A 274 -7.56 -0.10 6.43
C MET A 274 -6.46 0.76 7.07
N ILE A 275 -6.85 1.80 7.82
CA ILE A 275 -5.94 2.72 8.52
C ILE A 275 -5.04 2.02 9.55
N HIS A 276 -5.50 0.93 10.17
CA HIS A 276 -4.74 0.16 11.17
C HIS A 276 -3.82 -0.89 10.55
N VAL A 277 -3.96 -1.18 9.26
CA VAL A 277 -3.06 -2.09 8.52
C VAL A 277 -2.11 -1.33 7.59
N GLY A 278 -1.92 -0.05 7.87
CA GLY A 278 -1.04 0.85 7.13
C GLY A 278 -1.62 1.29 5.80
N GLY A 279 -2.86 0.96 5.48
CA GLY A 279 -3.54 1.23 4.23
C GLY A 279 -3.89 2.68 3.99
#